data_AF-A0A4Y8S3Q0-F1
#
_entry.id   AF-A0A4Y8S3Q0-F1
#
_cell.length_a   1.000
_cell.length_b   1.000
_cell.length_c   1.000
_cell.angle_alpha   90.00
_cell.angle_beta   90.00
_cell.angle_gamma   90.00
#
_symmetry.space_group_name_H-M   'P 1'
#
loop_
_entity.id
_entity.type
_entity.pdbx_description
1 polymer ?
#
loop_
_entity_poly.entity_id
_entity_poly.type
_entity_poly.pdbx_seq_one_letter_code
_entity_poly.pdbx_strand_id
1 'polypeptide(L)'
;MKIIPLLLLACVLFACTNTPVKTSAPTAQPKKVTTDVIAATDSDSIDISTDISEKKFIKKAKIKRILKYYPEIDQEVPEPPDETYASRGKNTPEIQPEDDHKIIFGCEACQDEYFELYAYFLYKRDGGNQYSTQRKTLIKLYRDINHIMMTLTGGGTYFGHQYKRILGYAEYSVYLYLKNKDDYYHKIYSIVNQKQLYIKSLKQYINDEISNDLSSTPNEQIALRKELFKTVTEIDGLLTEYFYLDAVREFQYSHY
;
A
#
# COMPACT_ATOMS: atom_id res chain seq x y z
N MET A 1 -47.80 -15.95 58.69
CA MET A 1 -47.04 -15.25 59.76
C MET A 1 -45.55 -15.53 59.57
N LYS A 2 -44.72 -14.47 59.58
CA LYS A 2 -43.22 -14.40 59.61
C LYS A 2 -42.51 -14.78 58.28
N ILE A 3 -41.99 -13.86 57.44
CA ILE A 3 -40.80 -12.94 57.53
C ILE A 3 -39.48 -13.74 57.60
N ILE A 4 -38.77 -14.02 56.48
CA ILE A 4 -37.57 -13.30 55.87
C ILE A 4 -36.26 -13.53 56.70
N PRO A 5 -34.99 -13.55 56.18
CA PRO A 5 -34.37 -13.76 54.84
C PRO A 5 -33.04 -14.61 54.86
N LEU A 6 -32.29 -14.55 53.75
CA LEU A 6 -30.81 -14.47 53.68
C LEU A 6 -29.97 -15.77 53.75
N LEU A 7 -29.65 -16.34 52.58
CA LEU A 7 -28.39 -17.08 52.39
C LEU A 7 -28.06 -17.16 50.89
N LEU A 8 -27.75 -16.01 50.30
CA LEU A 8 -27.24 -15.87 48.94
C LEU A 8 -26.02 -14.95 48.99
N LEU A 9 -24.99 -15.36 49.72
CA LEU A 9 -23.69 -14.68 49.73
C LEU A 9 -22.59 -15.59 50.28
N ALA A 10 -22.00 -16.46 49.44
CA ALA A 10 -20.63 -17.00 49.61
C ALA A 10 -20.26 -18.05 48.55
N CYS A 11 -20.25 -17.72 47.25
CA CYS A 11 -19.52 -18.51 46.23
C CYS A 11 -18.91 -17.62 45.14
N VAL A 12 -18.44 -16.44 45.50
CA VAL A 12 -17.48 -15.69 44.69
C VAL A 12 -16.29 -15.49 45.59
N LEU A 13 -15.17 -16.15 45.29
CA LEU A 13 -13.78 -15.84 45.70
C LEU A 13 -12.91 -17.10 45.58
N PHE A 14 -12.70 -17.62 44.38
CA PHE A 14 -11.49 -18.39 44.01
C PHE A 14 -11.31 -18.32 42.49
N ALA A 15 -10.95 -17.14 41.99
CA ALA A 15 -10.45 -16.96 40.63
C ALA A 15 -9.38 -15.86 40.63
N CYS A 16 -8.25 -16.16 41.26
CA CYS A 16 -6.96 -15.54 41.02
C CYS A 16 -6.09 -16.63 40.39
N THR A 17 -5.23 -16.45 39.39
CA THR A 17 -4.81 -15.30 38.58
C THR A 17 -3.95 -15.95 37.50
N ASN A 18 -4.50 -16.18 36.30
CA ASN A 18 -3.68 -16.45 35.13
C ASN A 18 -3.69 -15.19 34.29
N THR A 19 -2.91 -14.20 34.72
CA THR A 19 -2.56 -13.08 33.86
C THR A 19 -1.63 -13.65 32.80
N PRO A 20 -2.02 -13.73 31.50
CA PRO A 20 -1.05 -14.07 30.48
C PRO A 20 0.02 -12.98 30.49
N VAL A 21 1.27 -13.38 30.69
CA VAL A 21 2.43 -12.51 30.50
C VAL A 21 2.36 -12.04 29.06
N LYS A 22 1.91 -10.79 28.86
CA LYS A 22 2.11 -10.07 27.60
C LYS A 22 3.61 -9.91 27.44
N THR A 23 4.24 -10.87 26.78
CA THR A 23 5.55 -10.66 26.18
C THR A 23 5.34 -9.66 25.06
N SER A 24 5.37 -8.37 25.39
CA SER A 24 5.39 -7.31 24.41
C SER A 24 6.68 -7.46 23.62
N ALA A 25 6.61 -8.10 22.46
CA ALA A 25 7.64 -7.93 21.45
C ALA A 25 7.81 -6.42 21.23
N PRO A 26 9.05 -5.89 21.23
CA PRO A 26 9.26 -4.46 21.09
C PRO A 26 8.64 -4.02 19.77
N THR A 27 7.55 -3.26 19.86
CA THR A 27 6.97 -2.59 18.71
C THR A 27 7.97 -1.49 18.39
N ALA A 28 8.88 -1.73 17.45
CA ALA A 28 9.78 -0.71 16.95
C ALA A 28 8.91 0.46 16.49
N GLN A 29 8.94 1.56 17.24
CA GLN A 29 8.20 2.75 16.84
C GLN A 29 8.79 3.27 15.53
N PRO A 30 7.97 3.60 14.53
CA PRO A 30 8.44 4.13 13.26
C PRO A 30 9.23 5.42 13.53
N LYS A 31 10.52 5.43 13.18
CA LYS A 31 11.38 6.61 13.30
C LYS A 31 11.41 7.32 11.95
N LYS A 32 11.11 8.62 11.95
CA LYS A 32 11.25 9.53 10.80
C LYS A 32 12.64 9.40 10.17
N VAL A 33 12.75 9.49 8.85
CA VAL A 33 14.03 9.42 8.16
C VAL A 33 14.79 10.73 8.37
N THR A 34 15.63 10.80 9.41
CA THR A 34 16.42 12.01 9.65
C THR A 34 17.52 12.17 8.60
N THR A 35 17.89 13.43 8.33
CA THR A 35 19.00 13.78 7.44
C THR A 35 20.34 13.17 7.84
N ASP A 36 20.48 12.78 9.11
CA ASP A 36 21.69 12.15 9.65
C ASP A 36 21.81 10.68 9.19
N VAL A 37 20.69 9.97 9.01
CA VAL A 37 20.66 8.60 8.44
C VAL A 37 21.13 8.61 6.99
N ILE A 38 20.90 9.72 6.27
CA ILE A 38 21.36 9.92 4.90
C ILE A 38 22.87 10.20 4.84
N ALA A 39 23.48 10.72 5.92
CA ALA A 39 24.90 11.09 5.94
C ALA A 39 25.87 9.90 6.08
N ALA A 40 25.44 8.77 6.63
CA ALA A 40 26.31 7.70 7.13
C ALA A 40 26.95 6.76 6.08
N THR A 41 26.92 7.07 4.78
CA THR A 41 27.51 6.22 3.73
C THR A 41 28.51 6.99 2.87
N ASP A 42 29.59 6.35 2.42
CA ASP A 42 30.63 7.01 1.59
C ASP A 42 30.16 7.34 0.17
N SER A 43 29.02 6.82 -0.27
CA SER A 43 28.41 7.11 -1.57
C SER A 43 27.63 8.43 -1.53
N ASP A 44 27.84 9.29 -2.54
CA ASP A 44 27.04 10.51 -2.76
C ASP A 44 25.61 10.25 -3.24
N SER A 45 25.29 8.99 -3.57
CA SER A 45 23.96 8.57 -4.05
C SER A 45 23.35 7.48 -3.17
N ILE A 46 22.03 7.47 -3.10
CA ILE A 46 21.20 6.54 -2.33
C ILE A 46 20.34 5.74 -3.30
N ASP A 47 20.27 4.43 -3.11
CA ASP A 47 19.28 3.58 -3.77
C ASP A 47 17.90 3.84 -3.17
N ILE A 48 16.96 4.34 -3.99
CA ILE A 48 15.59 4.61 -3.58
C ILE A 48 14.61 3.51 -4.02
N SER A 49 15.11 2.41 -4.58
CA SER A 49 14.22 1.37 -5.09
C SER A 49 13.54 0.59 -3.99
N THR A 50 12.21 0.51 -4.09
CA THR A 50 11.37 -0.37 -3.28
C THR A 50 10.97 -1.64 -4.03
N ASP A 51 11.03 -1.59 -5.36
CA ASP A 51 10.98 -2.76 -6.22
C ASP A 51 12.40 -3.33 -6.41
N ILE A 52 12.57 -4.62 -6.14
CA ILE A 52 13.85 -5.34 -6.31
C ILE A 52 14.28 -5.47 -7.78
N SER A 53 13.37 -5.27 -8.74
CA SER A 53 13.65 -5.49 -10.16
C SER A 53 14.37 -4.33 -10.85
N GLU A 54 14.26 -3.10 -10.33
CA GLU A 54 14.86 -1.92 -10.94
C GLU A 54 15.53 -1.05 -9.88
N LYS A 55 16.85 -0.88 -9.97
CA LYS A 55 17.60 0.01 -9.07
C LYS A 55 17.55 1.45 -9.56
N LYS A 56 17.28 2.39 -8.65
CA LYS A 56 17.23 3.82 -8.93
C LYS A 56 18.01 4.57 -7.88
N PHE A 57 19.06 5.27 -8.32
CA PHE A 57 19.94 6.02 -7.44
C PHE A 57 19.66 7.53 -7.52
N ILE A 58 19.58 8.18 -6.37
CA ILE A 58 19.42 9.63 -6.25
C ILE A 58 20.52 10.23 -5.38
N LYS A 59 21.08 11.37 -5.80
CA LYS A 59 22.10 12.09 -5.02
C LYS A 59 21.56 12.53 -3.65
N LYS A 60 22.35 12.38 -2.59
CA LYS A 60 22.03 12.83 -1.23
C LYS A 60 21.64 14.30 -1.16
N ALA A 61 22.32 15.16 -1.93
CA ALA A 61 21.99 16.58 -2.03
C ALA A 61 20.59 16.81 -2.61
N LYS A 62 20.12 15.97 -3.55
CA LYS A 62 18.74 16.03 -4.05
C LYS A 62 17.75 15.62 -2.95
N ILE A 63 18.01 14.53 -2.22
CA ILE A 63 17.15 14.10 -1.10
C ILE A 63 17.05 15.18 -0.01
N LYS A 64 18.17 15.79 0.39
CA LYS A 64 18.17 16.89 1.37
C LYS A 64 17.32 18.07 0.91
N ARG A 65 17.39 18.42 -0.38
CA ARG A 65 16.52 19.46 -0.97
C ARG A 65 15.05 19.03 -0.99
N ILE A 66 14.75 17.78 -1.35
CA ILE A 66 13.38 17.25 -1.31
C ILE A 66 12.82 17.38 0.11
N LEU A 67 13.56 16.96 1.14
CA LEU A 67 13.08 17.08 2.52
C LEU A 67 12.92 18.54 2.98
N LYS A 68 13.71 19.48 2.43
CA LYS A 68 13.57 20.92 2.70
C LYS A 68 12.29 21.52 2.10
N TYR A 69 11.97 21.17 0.84
CA TYR A 69 10.85 21.76 0.08
C TYR A 69 9.65 20.84 -0.10
N TYR A 70 9.67 19.62 0.39
CA TYR A 70 8.56 18.68 0.32
C TYR A 70 8.54 17.85 1.59
N PRO A 71 8.54 18.48 2.79
CA PRO A 71 8.64 17.76 4.05
C PRO A 71 7.44 16.83 4.31
N GLU A 72 6.33 17.03 3.61
CA GLU A 72 5.14 16.18 3.68
C GLU A 72 5.42 14.72 3.28
N ILE A 73 6.44 14.47 2.46
CA ILE A 73 6.78 13.14 1.96
C ILE A 73 7.33 12.19 3.04
N ASP A 74 7.81 12.73 4.17
CA ASP A 74 8.38 12.01 5.31
C ASP A 74 7.72 12.48 6.62
N GLN A 75 6.39 12.56 6.61
CA GLN A 75 5.62 12.82 7.82
C GLN A 75 5.57 11.61 8.75
N GLU A 76 5.43 11.88 10.05
CA GLU A 76 5.30 10.84 11.08
C GLU A 76 4.03 10.01 10.89
N VAL A 77 2.94 10.69 10.55
CA VAL A 77 1.68 10.09 10.09
C VAL A 77 1.60 10.40 8.60
N PRO A 78 1.90 9.44 7.72
CA PRO A 78 1.76 9.64 6.29
C PRO A 78 0.27 9.72 5.92
N GLU A 79 -0.06 10.64 5.03
CA GLU A 79 -1.36 10.68 4.36
C GLU A 79 -1.36 9.73 3.15
N PRO A 80 -2.53 9.38 2.58
CA PRO A 80 -2.58 8.65 1.32
C PRO A 80 -1.70 9.27 0.23
N PRO A 81 -1.11 8.48 -0.69
CA PRO A 81 -0.15 9.01 -1.66
C PRO A 81 -0.68 10.15 -2.53
N ASP A 82 -1.94 10.04 -3.00
CA ASP A 82 -2.58 11.07 -3.80
C ASP A 82 -2.83 12.36 -3.01
N GLU A 83 -3.24 12.25 -1.75
CA GLU A 83 -3.46 13.40 -0.86
C GLU A 83 -2.13 14.09 -0.53
N THR A 84 -1.11 13.31 -0.22
CA THR A 84 0.26 13.81 0.03
C THR A 84 0.74 14.57 -1.21
N TYR A 85 0.62 13.97 -2.41
CA TYR A 85 0.99 14.62 -3.67
C TYR A 85 0.14 15.87 -3.98
N ALA A 86 -1.16 15.85 -3.71
CA ALA A 86 -2.05 17.00 -3.91
C ALA A 86 -1.73 18.15 -2.93
N SER A 87 -1.18 17.83 -1.76
CA SER A 87 -0.70 18.79 -0.77
C SER A 87 0.75 19.23 -0.98
N ARG A 88 1.43 18.68 -1.98
CA ARG A 88 2.87 18.87 -2.15
C ARG A 88 3.25 20.34 -2.22
N GLY A 89 4.27 20.70 -1.47
CA GLY A 89 4.80 22.06 -1.48
C GLY A 89 3.95 23.12 -0.76
N LYS A 90 2.75 22.81 -0.23
CA LYS A 90 1.86 23.80 0.40
C LYS A 90 2.44 24.45 1.65
N ASN A 91 3.29 23.74 2.39
CA ASN A 91 3.90 24.20 3.64
C ASN A 91 5.40 24.49 3.48
N THR A 92 5.80 24.90 2.28
CA THR A 92 7.22 25.09 1.98
C THR A 92 7.69 26.47 2.39
N PRO A 93 8.96 26.59 2.82
CA PRO A 93 9.60 27.89 2.91
C PRO A 93 9.48 28.62 1.56
N GLU A 94 9.24 29.92 1.62
CA GLU A 94 9.31 30.78 0.44
C GLU A 94 10.65 30.56 -0.26
N ILE A 95 10.59 30.24 -1.56
CA ILE A 95 11.77 29.88 -2.34
C ILE A 95 12.65 31.11 -2.46
N GLN A 96 13.89 31.02 -1.98
CA GLN A 96 14.81 32.15 -2.04
C GLN A 96 15.46 32.23 -3.44
N PRO A 97 15.83 33.42 -3.94
CA PRO A 97 16.42 33.59 -5.28
C PRO A 97 17.69 32.74 -5.54
N GLU A 98 18.42 32.37 -4.50
CA GLU A 98 19.62 31.53 -4.53
C GLU A 98 19.33 30.03 -4.56
N ASP A 99 18.08 29.62 -4.33
CA ASP A 99 17.69 28.22 -4.34
C ASP A 99 17.51 27.75 -5.80
N ASP A 100 18.46 26.96 -6.33
CA ASP A 100 18.37 26.35 -7.67
C ASP A 100 17.08 25.52 -7.83
N HIS A 101 16.10 26.11 -8.54
CA HIS A 101 14.67 25.78 -8.67
C HIS A 101 14.28 24.41 -9.26
N LYS A 102 15.14 23.40 -9.32
CA LYS A 102 14.90 22.29 -10.27
C LYS A 102 14.08 21.09 -9.78
N ILE A 103 13.58 21.08 -8.54
CA ILE A 103 12.74 19.97 -8.08
C ILE A 103 11.28 20.37 -8.25
N ILE A 104 10.72 20.05 -9.41
CA ILE A 104 9.33 20.34 -9.74
C ILE A 104 8.61 19.02 -9.99
N PHE A 105 7.61 18.72 -9.15
CA PHE A 105 6.74 17.55 -9.30
C PHE A 105 5.44 17.91 -10.07
N GLY A 106 5.56 18.72 -11.12
CA GLY A 106 4.43 19.30 -11.85
C GLY A 106 4.05 18.57 -13.14
N CYS A 107 4.90 17.67 -13.63
CA CYS A 107 4.68 16.89 -14.84
C CYS A 107 4.31 15.44 -14.53
N GLU A 108 3.77 14.68 -15.50
CA GLU A 108 3.36 13.27 -15.30
C GLU A 108 4.53 12.38 -14.84
N ALA A 109 5.66 12.44 -15.54
CA ALA A 109 6.86 11.69 -15.14
C ALA A 109 7.45 12.18 -13.81
N CYS A 110 7.22 13.44 -13.47
CA CYS A 110 7.65 14.04 -12.21
C CYS A 110 6.79 13.50 -11.06
N GLN A 111 5.47 13.33 -11.27
CA GLN A 111 4.59 12.67 -10.32
C GLN A 111 5.05 11.23 -10.06
N ASP A 112 5.46 10.50 -11.09
CA ASP A 112 5.98 9.15 -10.90
C ASP A 112 7.21 9.13 -9.98
N GLU A 113 8.14 10.08 -10.17
CA GLU A 113 9.30 10.23 -9.27
C GLU A 113 8.87 10.57 -7.84
N TYR A 114 7.82 11.38 -7.65
CA TYR A 114 7.29 11.69 -6.32
C TYR A 114 6.80 10.43 -5.61
N PHE A 115 6.05 9.58 -6.30
CA PHE A 115 5.51 8.34 -5.71
C PHE A 115 6.62 7.34 -5.38
N GLU A 116 7.66 7.25 -6.20
CA GLU A 116 8.84 6.43 -5.90
C GLU A 116 9.61 6.93 -4.67
N LEU A 117 9.75 8.25 -4.52
CA LEU A 117 10.36 8.87 -3.33
C LEU A 117 9.51 8.63 -2.08
N TYR A 118 8.20 8.82 -2.20
CA TYR A 118 7.25 8.56 -1.12
C TYR A 118 7.34 7.09 -0.68
N ALA A 119 7.36 6.17 -1.65
CA ALA A 119 7.59 4.74 -1.40
C ALA A 119 8.89 4.50 -0.63
N TYR A 120 10.00 5.11 -1.06
CA TYR A 120 11.29 5.00 -0.38
C TYR A 120 11.25 5.45 1.08
N PHE A 121 10.65 6.61 1.39
CA PHE A 121 10.59 7.11 2.76
C PHE A 121 9.76 6.20 3.66
N LEU A 122 8.59 5.76 3.19
CA LEU A 122 7.78 4.77 3.90
C LEU A 122 8.53 3.45 4.10
N TYR A 123 9.17 2.92 3.05
CA TYR A 123 9.99 1.71 3.12
C TYR A 123 11.03 1.79 4.24
N LYS A 124 11.79 2.89 4.29
CA LYS A 124 12.84 3.10 5.30
C LYS A 124 12.27 3.20 6.70
N ARG A 125 11.11 3.83 6.86
CA ARG A 125 10.44 4.02 8.14
C ARG A 125 9.81 2.75 8.67
N ASP A 126 9.14 2.00 7.80
CA ASP A 126 8.23 0.91 8.16
C ASP A 126 8.93 -0.45 8.13
N GLY A 127 10.18 -0.51 8.59
CA GLY A 127 10.93 -1.75 8.79
C GLY A 127 11.67 -2.30 7.57
N GLY A 128 11.70 -1.56 6.45
CA GLY A 128 12.49 -1.89 5.26
C GLY A 128 12.28 -3.33 4.79
N ASN A 129 13.34 -4.14 4.84
CA ASN A 129 13.33 -5.53 4.38
C ASN A 129 12.41 -6.46 5.20
N GLN A 130 12.03 -6.09 6.42
CA GLN A 130 11.18 -6.91 7.29
C GLN A 130 9.85 -7.28 6.62
N TYR A 131 9.26 -6.35 5.83
CA TYR A 131 7.98 -6.55 5.16
C TYR A 131 8.11 -6.72 3.65
N SER A 132 9.26 -7.25 3.20
CA SER A 132 9.53 -7.46 1.78
C SER A 132 8.54 -8.41 1.11
N THR A 133 8.03 -9.42 1.81
CA THR A 133 6.99 -10.31 1.29
C THR A 133 5.68 -9.56 1.05
N GLN A 134 5.17 -8.85 2.07
CA GLN A 134 3.94 -8.07 1.98
C GLN A 134 3.99 -7.08 0.82
N ARG A 135 5.10 -6.35 0.73
CA ARG A 135 5.35 -5.37 -0.33
C ARG A 135 5.35 -5.97 -1.72
N LYS A 136 6.09 -7.07 -1.93
CA LYS A 136 6.12 -7.76 -3.23
C LYS A 136 4.75 -8.29 -3.61
N THR A 137 4.01 -8.84 -2.65
CA THR A 137 2.63 -9.32 -2.86
C THR A 137 1.72 -8.18 -3.29
N LEU A 138 1.76 -7.04 -2.59
CA LEU A 138 0.95 -5.86 -2.93
C LEU A 138 1.31 -5.27 -4.29
N ILE A 139 2.60 -5.08 -4.58
CA ILE A 139 3.06 -4.58 -5.88
C ILE A 139 2.56 -5.49 -7.01
N LYS A 140 2.64 -6.82 -6.83
CA LYS A 140 2.13 -7.76 -7.81
C LYS A 140 0.60 -7.66 -7.94
N LEU A 141 -0.15 -7.70 -6.85
CA LEU A 141 -1.61 -7.57 -6.86
C LEU A 141 -2.05 -6.30 -7.60
N TYR A 142 -1.44 -5.16 -7.30
CA TYR A 142 -1.81 -3.88 -7.92
C TYR A 142 -1.43 -3.82 -9.40
N ARG A 143 -0.27 -4.37 -9.77
CA ARG A 143 0.14 -4.47 -11.18
C ARG A 143 -0.75 -5.42 -11.97
N ASP A 144 -1.19 -6.53 -11.37
CA ASP A 144 -2.10 -7.47 -12.00
C ASP A 144 -3.48 -6.85 -12.23
N ILE A 145 -4.00 -6.05 -11.28
CA ILE A 145 -5.22 -5.25 -11.48
C ILE A 145 -5.01 -4.20 -12.57
N ASN A 146 -3.91 -3.44 -12.54
CA ASN A 146 -3.58 -2.46 -13.56
C ASN A 146 -3.48 -3.10 -14.96
N HIS A 147 -2.92 -4.32 -15.05
CA HIS A 147 -2.85 -5.09 -16.30
C HIS A 147 -4.24 -5.47 -16.82
N ILE A 148 -5.12 -5.99 -15.95
CA ILE A 148 -6.49 -6.34 -16.32
C ILE A 148 -7.20 -5.09 -16.87
N MET A 149 -7.16 -3.98 -16.13
CA MET A 149 -7.83 -2.75 -16.53
C MET A 149 -7.24 -2.16 -17.82
N MET A 150 -5.91 -2.11 -17.93
CA MET A 150 -5.22 -1.65 -19.15
C MET A 150 -5.65 -2.45 -20.38
N THR A 151 -5.72 -3.76 -20.22
CA THR A 151 -6.05 -4.67 -21.32
C THR A 151 -7.50 -4.51 -21.75
N LEU A 152 -8.44 -4.38 -20.80
CA LEU A 152 -9.85 -4.19 -21.10
C LEU A 152 -10.15 -2.83 -21.75
N THR A 153 -9.43 -1.77 -21.39
CA THR A 153 -9.66 -0.43 -21.95
C THR A 153 -8.84 -0.13 -23.21
N GLY A 154 -8.05 -1.08 -23.72
CA GLY A 154 -7.20 -0.88 -24.90
C GLY A 154 -5.93 -0.04 -24.66
N GLY A 155 -5.48 0.06 -23.41
CA GLY A 155 -4.24 0.74 -23.04
C GLY A 155 -4.40 2.23 -22.67
N GLY A 156 -3.28 2.95 -22.68
CA GLY A 156 -3.20 4.37 -22.33
C GLY A 156 -1.97 4.71 -21.48
N THR A 157 -1.50 5.95 -21.54
CA THR A 157 -0.32 6.40 -20.79
C THR A 157 -0.55 6.33 -19.28
N TYR A 158 -1.79 6.50 -18.83
CA TYR A 158 -2.21 6.35 -17.43
C TYR A 158 -1.68 5.05 -16.81
N PHE A 159 -1.86 3.90 -17.47
CA PHE A 159 -1.43 2.61 -16.93
C PHE A 159 0.09 2.47 -16.81
N GLY A 160 0.84 3.12 -17.70
CA GLY A 160 2.29 3.21 -17.64
C GLY A 160 2.77 4.07 -16.47
N HIS A 161 2.11 5.20 -16.21
CA HIS A 161 2.38 6.02 -15.02
C HIS A 161 1.97 5.30 -13.73
N GLN A 162 0.81 4.65 -13.73
CA GLN A 162 0.28 3.91 -12.59
C GLN A 162 1.23 2.77 -12.19
N TYR A 163 1.93 2.13 -13.13
CA TYR A 163 2.93 1.11 -12.84
C TYR A 163 4.03 1.58 -11.85
N LYS A 164 4.46 2.84 -11.97
CA LYS A 164 5.44 3.44 -11.06
C LYS A 164 4.78 3.92 -9.76
N ARG A 165 3.59 4.52 -9.87
CA ARG A 165 2.83 5.04 -8.73
C ARG A 165 2.36 3.94 -7.77
N ILE A 166 2.15 2.72 -8.26
CA ILE A 166 1.89 1.50 -7.48
C ILE A 166 2.88 1.31 -6.34
N LEU A 167 4.14 1.72 -6.50
CA LEU A 167 5.13 1.61 -5.42
C LEU A 167 4.72 2.44 -4.20
N GLY A 168 4.21 3.66 -4.39
CA GLY A 168 3.73 4.51 -3.32
C GLY A 168 2.50 3.91 -2.62
N TYR A 169 1.53 3.41 -3.39
CA TYR A 169 0.33 2.77 -2.83
C TYR A 169 0.65 1.49 -2.06
N ALA A 170 1.57 0.67 -2.56
CA ALA A 170 1.98 -0.56 -1.89
C ALA A 170 2.64 -0.27 -0.53
N GLU A 171 3.55 0.71 -0.47
CA GLU A 171 4.18 1.09 0.79
C GLU A 171 3.19 1.71 1.78
N TYR A 172 2.26 2.54 1.29
CA TYR A 172 1.20 3.08 2.15
C TYR A 172 0.30 1.97 2.71
N SER A 173 0.02 0.95 1.91
CA SER A 173 -0.74 -0.22 2.37
C SER A 173 0.04 -1.02 3.42
N VAL A 174 1.37 -1.14 3.29
CA VAL A 174 2.22 -1.71 4.34
C VAL A 174 2.15 -0.87 5.62
N TYR A 175 2.23 0.46 5.53
CA TYR A 175 2.03 1.34 6.67
C TYR A 175 0.71 1.07 7.38
N LEU A 176 -0.41 1.02 6.65
CA LEU A 176 -1.73 0.75 7.21
C LEU A 176 -1.80 -0.63 7.85
N TYR A 177 -1.18 -1.65 7.26
CA TYR A 177 -1.05 -2.96 7.87
C TYR A 177 -0.37 -2.90 9.23
N LEU A 178 0.74 -2.16 9.36
CA LEU A 178 1.43 -2.05 10.66
C LEU A 178 0.57 -1.39 11.74
N LYS A 179 -0.30 -0.46 11.34
CA LYS A 179 -1.23 0.22 12.25
C LYS A 179 -2.42 -0.65 12.63
N ASN A 180 -2.93 -1.44 11.69
CA ASN A 180 -4.22 -2.11 11.81
C ASN A 180 -4.10 -3.65 11.86
N LYS A 181 -2.89 -4.20 11.98
CA LYS A 181 -2.67 -5.66 11.94
C LYS A 181 -3.51 -6.43 12.95
N ASP A 182 -3.72 -5.84 14.13
CA ASP A 182 -4.48 -6.46 15.21
C ASP A 182 -5.97 -6.58 14.84
N ASP A 183 -6.51 -5.60 14.11
CA ASP A 183 -7.90 -5.59 13.65
C ASP A 183 -8.20 -6.74 12.67
N TYR A 184 -7.22 -7.14 11.86
CA TYR A 184 -7.40 -8.27 10.95
C TYR A 184 -7.59 -9.61 11.68
N TYR A 185 -7.04 -9.77 12.89
CA TYR A 185 -7.25 -10.97 13.71
C TYR A 185 -8.64 -11.00 14.38
N HIS A 186 -9.31 -9.86 14.48
CA HIS A 186 -10.63 -9.74 15.12
C HIS A 186 -11.81 -9.85 14.15
N LYS A 187 -11.55 -10.01 12.85
CA LYS A 187 -12.60 -10.22 11.85
C LYS A 187 -13.28 -11.58 12.05
N ILE A 188 -14.59 -11.54 12.33
CA ILE A 188 -15.41 -12.73 12.61
C ILE A 188 -16.00 -13.42 11.37
N TYR A 189 -15.95 -12.75 10.20
CA TYR A 189 -16.41 -13.34 8.95
C TYR A 189 -15.34 -14.26 8.35
N SER A 190 -15.62 -14.88 7.19
CA SER A 190 -14.69 -15.74 6.47
C SER A 190 -14.03 -15.01 5.30
N ILE A 191 -12.70 -14.99 5.29
CA ILE A 191 -11.92 -14.45 4.17
C ILE A 191 -12.16 -15.24 2.90
N VAL A 192 -12.33 -16.57 3.02
CA VAL A 192 -12.57 -17.45 1.88
C VAL A 192 -13.82 -17.00 1.13
N ASN A 193 -14.90 -16.68 1.86
CA ASN A 193 -16.15 -16.24 1.24
C ASN A 193 -16.00 -14.85 0.60
N GLN A 194 -15.34 -13.91 1.28
CA GLN A 194 -15.13 -12.55 0.74
C GLN A 194 -14.22 -12.57 -0.50
N LYS A 195 -13.17 -13.39 -0.48
CA LYS A 195 -12.30 -13.64 -1.63
C LYS A 195 -13.07 -14.24 -2.80
N GLN A 196 -13.88 -15.27 -2.56
CA GLN A 196 -14.70 -15.90 -3.60
C GLN A 196 -15.63 -14.89 -4.27
N LEU A 197 -16.27 -14.01 -3.50
CA LEU A 197 -17.13 -12.95 -4.04
C LEU A 197 -16.33 -11.99 -4.92
N TYR A 198 -15.18 -11.51 -4.43
CA TYR A 198 -14.31 -10.59 -5.16
C TYR A 198 -13.79 -11.20 -6.48
N ILE A 199 -13.27 -12.43 -6.44
CA ILE A 199 -12.79 -13.13 -7.64
C ILE A 199 -13.92 -13.38 -8.63
N LYS A 200 -15.12 -13.73 -8.15
CA LYS A 200 -16.30 -13.90 -9.01
C LYS A 200 -16.69 -12.58 -9.67
N SER A 201 -16.73 -11.47 -8.93
CA SER A 201 -17.05 -10.16 -9.50
C SER A 201 -16.01 -9.71 -10.54
N LEU A 202 -14.71 -9.94 -10.28
CA LEU A 202 -13.66 -9.57 -11.22
C LEU A 202 -13.75 -10.37 -12.53
N LYS A 203 -14.01 -11.68 -12.46
CA LYS A 203 -14.26 -12.50 -13.67
C LYS A 203 -15.51 -12.08 -14.42
N GLN A 204 -16.57 -11.71 -13.69
CA GLN A 204 -17.81 -11.22 -14.29
C GLN A 204 -17.56 -9.92 -15.05
N TYR A 205 -16.88 -8.95 -14.43
CA TYR A 205 -16.50 -7.70 -15.07
C TYR A 205 -15.69 -7.93 -16.37
N ILE A 206 -14.65 -8.76 -16.31
CA ILE A 206 -13.87 -9.15 -17.51
C ILE A 206 -14.78 -9.74 -18.60
N ASN A 207 -15.69 -10.63 -18.22
CA ASN A 207 -16.59 -11.25 -19.18
C ASN A 207 -17.50 -10.22 -19.86
N ASP A 208 -18.04 -9.29 -19.08
CA ASP A 208 -18.97 -8.27 -19.54
C ASP A 208 -18.27 -7.28 -20.49
N GLU A 209 -17.11 -6.77 -20.11
CA GLU A 209 -16.31 -5.85 -20.94
C GLU A 209 -15.90 -6.51 -22.27
N ILE A 210 -15.38 -7.74 -22.23
CA ILE A 210 -14.99 -8.47 -23.45
C ILE A 210 -16.20 -8.74 -24.36
N SER A 211 -17.35 -9.11 -23.78
CA SER A 211 -18.56 -9.40 -24.55
C SER A 211 -19.20 -8.16 -25.15
N ASN A 212 -18.93 -6.98 -24.59
CA ASN A 212 -19.37 -5.69 -25.13
C ASN A 212 -18.39 -5.11 -26.18
N ASP A 213 -17.19 -5.67 -26.35
CA ASP A 213 -16.27 -5.25 -27.38
C ASP A 213 -16.70 -5.74 -28.77
N LEU A 214 -17.34 -4.84 -29.52
CA LEU A 214 -17.81 -5.07 -30.89
C LEU A 214 -16.69 -5.05 -31.93
N SER A 215 -15.47 -4.63 -31.57
CA SER A 215 -14.34 -4.52 -32.49
C SER A 215 -13.52 -5.81 -32.60
N SER A 216 -13.52 -6.63 -31.55
CA SER A 216 -12.83 -7.91 -31.52
C SER A 216 -13.64 -9.05 -32.14
N THR A 217 -12.97 -9.99 -32.79
CA THR A 217 -13.56 -11.25 -33.25
C THR A 217 -13.81 -12.20 -32.08
N PRO A 218 -14.72 -13.20 -32.22
CA PRO A 218 -14.97 -14.18 -31.17
C PRO A 218 -13.71 -14.94 -30.70
N ASN A 219 -12.77 -15.23 -31.61
CA ASN A 219 -11.53 -15.92 -31.26
C ASN A 219 -10.59 -15.03 -30.43
N GLU A 220 -10.50 -13.74 -30.76
CA GLU A 220 -9.74 -12.77 -29.97
C GLU A 220 -10.34 -12.61 -28.57
N GLN A 221 -11.67 -12.51 -28.47
CA GLN A 221 -12.38 -12.45 -27.19
C GLN A 221 -12.12 -13.69 -26.32
N ILE A 222 -12.09 -14.90 -26.89
CA ILE A 222 -11.77 -16.13 -26.17
C ILE A 222 -10.31 -16.12 -25.67
N ALA A 223 -9.37 -15.73 -26.53
CA ALA A 223 -7.96 -15.65 -26.18
C ALA A 223 -7.70 -14.64 -25.05
N LEU A 224 -8.30 -13.45 -25.17
CA LEU A 224 -8.21 -12.38 -24.19
C LEU A 224 -8.78 -12.81 -22.83
N ARG A 225 -9.96 -13.44 -22.83
CA ARG A 225 -10.59 -13.95 -21.61
C ARG A 225 -9.72 -14.98 -20.91
N LYS A 226 -9.08 -15.88 -21.67
CA LYS A 226 -8.16 -16.88 -21.13
C LYS A 226 -6.93 -16.24 -20.49
N GLU A 227 -6.37 -15.21 -21.13
CA GLU A 227 -5.24 -14.45 -20.58
C GLU A 227 -5.62 -13.77 -19.26
N LEU A 228 -6.68 -12.96 -19.26
CA LEU A 228 -7.09 -12.22 -18.07
C LEU A 228 -7.52 -13.14 -16.93
N PHE A 229 -8.15 -14.28 -17.22
CA PHE A 229 -8.49 -15.27 -16.19
C PHE A 229 -7.27 -15.95 -15.58
N LYS A 230 -6.16 -16.04 -16.32
CA LYS A 230 -4.88 -16.47 -15.74
C LYS A 230 -4.39 -15.44 -14.72
N THR A 231 -4.41 -14.16 -15.06
CA THR A 231 -4.08 -13.07 -14.13
C THR A 231 -4.98 -13.08 -12.89
N VAL A 232 -6.29 -13.27 -13.05
CA VAL A 232 -7.21 -13.43 -11.91
C VAL A 232 -6.87 -14.64 -11.03
N THR A 233 -6.39 -15.73 -11.63
CA THR A 233 -5.95 -16.92 -10.86
C THR A 233 -4.69 -16.62 -10.04
N GLU A 234 -3.77 -15.82 -10.59
CA GLU A 234 -2.60 -15.34 -9.85
C GLU A 234 -3.01 -14.44 -8.68
N ILE A 235 -3.95 -13.51 -8.90
CA ILE A 235 -4.54 -12.68 -7.84
C ILE A 235 -5.16 -13.57 -6.75
N ASP A 236 -6.04 -14.52 -7.10
CA ASP A 236 -6.69 -15.43 -6.14
C ASP A 236 -5.69 -16.18 -5.25
N GLY A 237 -4.56 -16.61 -5.83
CA GLY A 237 -3.47 -17.26 -5.11
C GLY A 237 -2.75 -16.36 -4.09
N LEU A 238 -2.71 -15.05 -4.32
CA LEU A 238 -2.05 -14.06 -3.46
C LEU A 238 -2.97 -13.51 -2.35
N LEU A 239 -4.29 -13.64 -2.49
CA LEU A 239 -5.27 -13.18 -1.52
C LEU A 239 -5.42 -14.15 -0.34
N THR A 240 -4.34 -14.34 0.41
CA THR A 240 -4.29 -15.29 1.55
C THR A 240 -4.80 -14.69 2.86
N GLU A 241 -4.80 -13.37 2.98
CA GLU A 241 -5.09 -12.65 4.23
C GLU A 241 -6.03 -11.46 3.98
N TYR A 242 -6.77 -11.06 5.01
CA TYR A 242 -7.73 -9.95 4.92
C TYR A 242 -7.07 -8.66 4.48
N PHE A 243 -5.85 -8.45 4.95
CA PHE A 243 -5.02 -7.33 4.54
C PHE A 243 -4.92 -7.23 3.02
N TYR A 244 -4.48 -8.28 2.33
CA TYR A 244 -4.32 -8.25 0.87
C TYR A 244 -5.64 -8.07 0.14
N LEU A 245 -6.72 -8.67 0.64
CA LEU A 245 -8.06 -8.53 0.05
C LEU A 245 -8.63 -7.11 0.21
N ASP A 246 -8.43 -6.48 1.36
CA ASP A 246 -8.86 -5.09 1.56
C ASP A 246 -8.03 -4.15 0.69
N ALA A 247 -6.71 -4.34 0.68
CA ALA A 247 -5.76 -3.53 -0.06
C ALA A 247 -6.01 -3.58 -1.58
N VAL A 248 -6.23 -4.76 -2.16
CA VAL A 248 -6.51 -4.89 -3.61
C VAL A 248 -7.85 -4.26 -4.01
N ARG A 249 -8.87 -4.37 -3.15
CA ARG A 249 -10.19 -3.78 -3.42
C ARG A 249 -10.13 -2.26 -3.37
N GLU A 250 -9.48 -1.73 -2.35
CA GLU A 250 -9.27 -0.29 -2.22
C GLU A 250 -8.50 0.25 -3.44
N PHE A 251 -7.38 -0.38 -3.81
CA PHE A 251 -6.61 0.02 -4.99
C PHE A 251 -7.46 -0.04 -6.27
N GLN A 252 -8.24 -1.11 -6.47
CA GLN A 252 -9.07 -1.24 -7.66
C GLN A 252 -10.11 -0.12 -7.72
N TYR A 253 -10.94 0.04 -6.69
CA TYR A 253 -12.09 0.95 -6.73
C TYR A 253 -11.73 2.43 -6.63
N SER A 254 -10.56 2.76 -6.08
CA SER A 254 -10.09 4.14 -6.00
C SER A 254 -9.39 4.62 -7.28
N HIS A 255 -9.11 3.71 -8.23
CA HIS A 255 -8.36 4.05 -9.45
C HIS A 255 -9.04 3.64 -10.77
N TYR A 256 -10.06 2.77 -10.75
CA TYR A 256 -10.78 2.28 -11.94
C TYR A 256 -12.27 2.15 -11.65
#